data_AF-A0A0M9DPH6-F1
#
_entry.id   AF-A0A0M9DPH6-F1
#
_cell.length_a   1.000
_cell.length_b   1.000
_cell.length_c   1.000
_cell.angle_alpha   90.00
_cell.angle_beta   90.00
_cell.angle_gamma   90.00
#
_symmetry.space_group_name_H-M   'P 1'
#
loop_
_entity.id
_entity.type
_entity.pdbx_description
1 polymer ?
#
loop_
_entity_poly.entity_id
_entity_poly.type
_entity_poly.pdbx_seq_one_letter_code
_entity_poly.pdbx_strand_id
1 'polypeptide(L)'
;MLFKTIIYTVIFCGFQVLQAQNTTKEKEKYTKEELQSFIKIYKYTLDNPFEPLVSMQKNASKISITEARLTEIMQAQSMGYDPKLTEKENGEMSRLKKFIEEDKMVYDKKLEQYIISQKLPLEKYQEIKKLYHKDSKFQEKVNKLSL
;
A
#
# COMPACT_ATOMS: atom_id res chain seq x y z
N MET A 1 -38.49 -53.15 -16.23
CA MET A 1 -38.10 -52.28 -15.10
C MET A 1 -36.68 -51.71 -15.20
N LEU A 2 -35.72 -52.38 -15.88
CA LEU A 2 -34.31 -51.93 -15.96
C LEU A 2 -34.06 -50.63 -16.77
N PHE A 3 -34.90 -50.31 -17.76
CA PHE A 3 -34.71 -49.11 -18.60
C PHE A 3 -35.03 -47.79 -17.89
N LYS A 4 -35.94 -47.80 -16.90
CA LYS A 4 -36.26 -46.57 -16.15
C LYS A 4 -35.08 -46.15 -15.26
N THR A 5 -34.37 -47.10 -14.67
CA THR A 5 -33.26 -46.82 -13.74
C THR A 5 -32.09 -46.15 -14.43
N ILE A 6 -31.74 -46.57 -15.66
CA ILE A 6 -30.61 -46.03 -16.43
C ILE A 6 -30.87 -44.55 -16.82
N ILE A 7 -32.11 -44.21 -17.17
CA ILE A 7 -32.48 -42.83 -17.54
C ILE A 7 -32.32 -41.88 -16.34
N TYR A 8 -32.71 -42.30 -15.13
CA TYR A 8 -32.52 -41.49 -13.93
C TYR A 8 -31.05 -41.27 -13.57
N THR A 9 -30.18 -42.27 -13.79
CA THR A 9 -28.74 -42.14 -13.48
C THR A 9 -28.03 -41.18 -14.44
N VAL A 10 -28.38 -41.20 -15.73
CA VAL A 10 -27.78 -40.28 -16.74
C VAL A 10 -28.23 -38.84 -16.51
N ILE A 11 -29.50 -38.62 -16.16
CA ILE A 11 -30.03 -37.27 -15.86
C ILE A 11 -29.39 -36.70 -14.58
N PHE A 12 -29.19 -37.53 -13.54
CA PHE A 12 -28.55 -37.09 -12.30
C PHE A 12 -27.07 -36.74 -12.50
N CYS A 13 -26.32 -37.49 -13.32
CA CYS A 13 -24.93 -37.15 -13.65
C CYS A 13 -24.84 -35.88 -14.51
N GLY A 14 -25.73 -35.69 -15.49
CA GLY A 14 -25.75 -34.49 -16.34
C GLY A 14 -26.03 -33.21 -15.56
N PHE A 15 -26.87 -33.27 -14.53
CA PHE A 15 -27.19 -32.11 -13.69
C PHE A 15 -26.03 -31.71 -12.77
N GLN A 16 -25.24 -32.67 -12.28
CA GLN A 16 -24.06 -32.36 -11.46
C GLN A 16 -22.92 -31.74 -12.27
N VAL A 17 -22.73 -32.14 -13.54
CA VAL A 17 -21.71 -31.53 -14.42
C VAL A 17 -22.09 -30.09 -14.80
N LEU A 18 -23.38 -29.79 -14.96
CA LEU A 18 -23.88 -28.43 -15.23
C LEU A 18 -23.81 -27.49 -14.00
N GLN A 19 -23.94 -28.01 -12.79
CA GLN A 19 -23.74 -27.20 -11.57
C GLN A 19 -22.27 -26.92 -11.26
N ALA A 20 -21.35 -27.82 -11.64
CA ALA A 20 -19.91 -27.60 -11.49
C ALA A 20 -19.36 -26.48 -12.40
N GLN A 21 -19.99 -26.19 -13.54
CA GLN A 21 -19.59 -25.06 -14.40
C GLN A 21 -20.19 -23.70 -13.98
N ASN A 22 -21.24 -23.70 -13.14
CA ASN A 22 -21.90 -22.47 -12.69
C ASN A 22 -21.42 -21.99 -11.31
N THR A 23 -20.55 -22.75 -10.64
CA THR A 23 -19.88 -22.28 -9.44
C THR A 23 -18.66 -21.46 -9.85
N THR A 24 -18.73 -20.15 -9.55
CA THR A 24 -17.61 -19.20 -9.52
C THR A 24 -17.20 -18.53 -10.84
N LYS A 25 -18.16 -18.03 -11.62
CA LYS A 25 -17.95 -16.71 -12.25
C LYS A 25 -18.28 -15.63 -11.23
N GLU A 26 -17.49 -15.53 -10.16
CA GLU A 26 -17.36 -14.25 -9.48
C GLU A 26 -16.89 -13.28 -10.56
N LYS A 27 -17.72 -12.30 -10.94
CA LYS A 27 -17.23 -11.20 -11.78
C LYS A 27 -16.04 -10.61 -11.04
N GLU A 28 -14.84 -10.81 -11.57
CA GLU A 28 -13.64 -10.27 -10.95
C GLU A 28 -13.84 -8.75 -10.82
N LYS A 29 -13.83 -8.26 -9.57
CA LYS A 29 -14.12 -6.85 -9.25
C LYS A 29 -13.17 -5.88 -9.94
N TYR A 30 -11.98 -6.35 -10.31
CA TYR A 30 -10.90 -5.58 -10.92
C TYR A 30 -10.38 -6.32 -12.16
N THR A 31 -10.03 -5.58 -13.21
CA THR A 31 -9.47 -6.18 -14.43
C THR A 31 -8.01 -6.57 -14.23
N LYS A 32 -7.47 -7.42 -15.11
CA LYS A 32 -6.05 -7.81 -15.07
C LYS A 32 -5.13 -6.60 -15.23
N GLU A 33 -5.48 -5.67 -16.12
CA GLU A 33 -4.72 -4.44 -16.37
C GLU A 33 -4.67 -3.58 -15.11
N GLU A 34 -5.80 -3.45 -14.39
CA GLU A 34 -5.87 -2.69 -13.14
C GLU A 34 -5.00 -3.31 -12.04
N LEU A 35 -5.01 -4.64 -11.93
CA LEU A 35 -4.16 -5.36 -10.98
C LEU A 35 -2.67 -5.25 -11.36
N GLN A 36 -2.34 -5.28 -12.65
CA GLN A 36 -0.96 -5.07 -13.12
C GLN A 36 -0.47 -3.64 -12.84
N SER A 37 -1.29 -2.63 -13.09
CA SER A 37 -0.97 -1.24 -12.73
C SER A 37 -0.83 -1.08 -11.22
N PHE A 38 -1.72 -1.70 -10.43
CA PHE A 38 -1.59 -1.73 -8.97
C PHE A 38 -0.26 -2.33 -8.52
N ILE A 39 0.14 -3.49 -9.06
CA ILE A 39 1.42 -4.15 -8.72
C ILE A 39 2.60 -3.22 -8.99
N LYS A 40 2.63 -2.55 -10.15
CA LYS A 40 3.70 -1.62 -10.51
C LYS A 40 3.78 -0.44 -9.55
N ILE A 41 2.64 0.18 -9.24
CA ILE A 41 2.55 1.28 -8.27
C ILE A 41 3.00 0.82 -6.88
N TYR A 42 2.48 -0.32 -6.42
CA TYR A 42 2.78 -0.84 -5.10
C TYR A 42 4.26 -1.16 -4.95
N LYS A 43 4.85 -1.84 -5.94
CA LYS A 43 6.29 -2.07 -5.99
C LYS A 43 7.09 -0.77 -5.99
N TYR A 44 6.70 0.21 -6.81
CA TYR A 44 7.35 1.53 -6.80
C TYR A 44 7.34 2.19 -5.42
N THR A 45 6.23 2.08 -4.67
CA THR A 45 6.16 2.63 -3.29
C THR A 45 7.02 1.87 -2.29
N LEU A 46 7.25 0.57 -2.50
CA LEU A 46 8.14 -0.22 -1.66
C LEU A 46 9.61 0.04 -1.98
N ASP A 47 9.94 0.25 -3.26
CA ASP A 47 11.30 0.52 -3.74
C ASP A 47 11.72 1.97 -3.48
N ASN A 48 10.76 2.87 -3.25
CA ASN A 48 10.99 4.30 -3.01
C ASN A 48 10.18 4.76 -1.79
N PRO A 49 10.45 4.27 -0.57
CA PRO A 49 9.74 4.73 0.60
C PRO A 49 10.13 6.19 0.93
N PHE A 50 9.18 6.97 1.47
CA PHE A 50 9.55 8.21 2.14
C PHE A 50 10.16 7.87 3.50
N GLU A 51 11.41 8.31 3.72
CA GLU A 51 12.15 8.07 4.96
C GLU A 51 12.32 9.38 5.74
N PRO A 52 11.52 9.61 6.80
CA PRO A 52 11.59 10.83 7.59
C PRO A 52 12.98 11.08 8.19
N LEU A 53 13.69 10.02 8.59
CA LEU A 53 15.04 10.13 9.15
C LEU A 53 16.05 10.63 8.12
N VAL A 54 15.98 10.14 6.87
CA VAL A 54 16.84 10.60 5.78
C VAL A 54 16.56 12.07 5.45
N SER A 55 15.27 12.44 5.37
CA SER A 55 14.88 13.84 5.17
C SER A 55 15.38 14.74 6.31
N MET A 56 15.26 14.28 7.56
CA MET A 56 15.74 15.01 8.71
C MET A 56 17.27 15.17 8.68
N GLN A 57 18.04 14.12 8.41
CA GLN A 57 19.50 14.19 8.29
C GLN A 57 19.93 15.17 7.20
N LYS A 58 19.27 15.13 6.04
CA LYS A 58 19.48 16.07 4.92
C LYS A 58 19.24 17.53 5.34
N ASN A 59 18.26 17.77 6.20
CA ASN A 59 17.85 19.13 6.60
C ASN A 59 18.42 19.57 7.96
N ALA A 60 19.12 18.70 8.70
CA ALA A 60 19.69 19.02 10.01
C ALA A 60 20.72 20.16 9.94
N SER A 61 21.45 20.30 8.83
CA SER A 61 22.38 21.41 8.60
C SER A 61 21.71 22.77 8.38
N LYS A 62 20.39 22.82 8.17
CA LYS A 62 19.61 24.04 7.97
C LYS A 62 19.05 24.63 9.27
N ILE A 63 19.27 23.94 10.38
CA ILE A 63 18.92 24.40 11.72
C ILE A 63 20.17 24.59 12.57
N SER A 64 20.02 25.30 13.68
CA SER A 64 21.10 25.67 14.59
C SER A 64 21.24 24.72 15.80
N ILE A 65 20.37 23.71 15.91
CA ILE A 65 20.52 22.63 16.89
C ILE A 65 21.68 21.75 16.46
N THR A 66 22.59 21.43 17.37
CA THR A 66 23.71 20.52 17.08
C THR A 66 23.20 19.09 16.86
N GLU A 67 23.91 18.30 16.06
CA GLU A 67 23.53 16.90 15.80
C GLU A 67 23.44 16.06 17.09
N ALA A 68 24.37 16.27 18.02
CA ALA A 68 24.33 15.62 19.34
C ALA A 68 23.04 15.99 20.11
N ARG A 69 22.69 17.27 20.15
CA ARG A 69 21.48 17.72 20.85
C ARG A 69 20.20 17.24 20.17
N LEU A 70 20.18 17.21 18.84
CA LEU A 70 19.06 16.64 18.08
C LEU A 70 18.90 15.14 18.36
N THR A 71 20.01 14.41 18.43
CA THR A 71 20.01 12.97 18.77
C THR A 71 19.46 12.72 20.17
N GLU A 72 19.87 13.50 21.17
CA GLU A 72 19.33 13.42 22.53
C GLU A 72 17.82 13.65 22.56
N ILE A 73 17.33 14.68 21.87
CA ILE A 73 15.91 15.01 21.80
C ILE A 73 15.12 13.84 21.19
N MET A 74 15.61 13.28 20.08
CA MET A 74 14.94 12.17 19.41
C MET A 74 14.96 10.87 20.19
N GLN A 75 16.08 10.56 20.87
CA GLN A 75 16.17 9.39 21.75
C GLN A 75 15.22 9.51 22.94
N ALA A 76 15.12 10.69 23.55
CA ALA A 76 14.14 10.94 24.61
C ALA A 76 12.71 10.70 24.11
N GLN A 77 12.34 11.26 22.96
CA GLN A 77 11.02 11.10 22.37
C GLN A 77 10.70 9.64 21.98
N SER A 78 11.68 8.90 21.44
CA SER A 78 11.47 7.49 21.07
C SER A 78 11.27 6.57 22.28
N MET A 79 11.82 6.96 23.44
CA MET A 79 11.59 6.30 24.72
C MET A 79 10.31 6.77 25.43
N GLY A 80 9.55 7.70 24.83
CA GLY A 80 8.32 8.26 25.40
C GLY A 80 8.55 9.37 26.44
N TYR A 81 9.76 9.91 26.55
CA TYR A 81 10.06 11.07 27.37
C TYR A 81 9.83 12.37 26.59
N ASP A 82 9.41 13.42 27.30
CA ASP A 82 9.31 14.77 26.77
C ASP A 82 10.56 15.60 27.17
N PRO A 83 11.55 15.76 26.30
CA PRO A 83 12.76 16.50 26.63
C PRO A 83 12.44 17.98 26.80
N LYS A 84 12.99 18.61 27.85
CA LYS A 84 12.85 20.05 28.03
C LYS A 84 13.59 20.80 26.91
N LEU A 85 12.83 21.49 26.06
CA LEU A 85 13.33 22.33 24.98
C LEU A 85 13.31 23.80 25.39
N THR A 86 14.36 24.52 25.01
CA THR A 86 14.37 25.99 25.02
C THR A 86 13.43 26.55 23.95
N GLU A 87 13.05 27.82 24.08
CA GLU A 87 12.25 28.51 23.06
C GLU A 87 12.91 28.47 21.67
N LYS A 88 14.24 28.67 21.64
CA LYS A 88 15.02 28.56 20.41
C LYS A 88 14.94 27.15 19.81
N GLU A 89 15.16 26.10 20.62
CA GLU A 89 15.07 24.72 20.15
C GLU A 89 13.66 24.38 19.64
N ASN A 90 12.60 24.86 20.30
CA ASN A 90 11.23 24.69 19.82
C ASN A 90 11.02 25.33 18.42
N GLY A 91 11.54 26.54 18.22
CA GLY A 91 11.50 27.22 16.93
C GLY A 91 12.24 26.44 15.83
N GLU A 92 13.43 25.95 16.15
CA GLU A 92 14.27 25.19 15.22
C GLU A 92 13.69 23.80 14.90
N MET A 93 13.12 23.10 15.89
CA MET A 93 12.39 21.84 15.66
C MET A 93 11.16 22.05 14.79
N SER A 94 10.44 23.17 14.96
CA SER A 94 9.31 23.53 14.11
C SER A 94 9.75 23.81 12.67
N ARG A 95 10.90 24.46 12.46
CA ARG A 95 11.49 24.67 11.13
C ARG A 95 11.93 23.35 10.50
N LEU A 96 12.57 22.47 11.27
CA LEU A 96 12.97 21.15 10.80
C LEU A 96 11.76 20.33 10.34
N LYS A 97 10.67 20.37 11.11
CA LYS A 97 9.40 19.72 10.75
C LYS A 97 8.86 20.23 9.41
N LYS A 98 8.87 21.55 9.18
CA LYS A 98 8.45 22.12 7.88
C LYS A 98 9.31 21.63 6.72
N PHE A 99 10.62 21.53 6.88
CA PHE A 99 11.48 20.98 5.82
C PHE A 99 11.18 19.51 5.51
N ILE A 100 10.87 18.71 6.53
CA ILE A 100 10.46 17.31 6.34
C ILE A 100 9.11 17.23 5.63
N GLU A 101 8.16 18.10 5.99
CA GLU A 101 6.86 18.21 5.32
C GLU A 101 7.01 18.61 3.85
N GLU A 102 7.89 19.56 3.52
CA GLU A 102 8.21 19.95 2.15
C GLU A 102 8.81 18.79 1.33
N ASP A 103 9.78 18.08 1.89
CA ASP A 103 10.36 16.88 1.25
C ASP A 103 9.27 15.80 1.03
N LYS A 104 8.34 15.63 1.99
CA LYS A 104 7.21 14.71 1.85
C LYS A 104 6.27 15.15 0.74
N MET A 105 5.96 16.44 0.61
CA MET A 105 5.12 16.95 -0.48
C MET A 105 5.75 16.70 -1.85
N VAL A 106 7.06 16.88 -1.98
CA VAL A 106 7.79 16.55 -3.21
C VAL A 106 7.70 15.05 -3.53
N TYR A 107 7.88 14.21 -2.51
CA TYR A 107 7.71 12.77 -2.65
C TYR A 107 6.30 12.38 -3.09
N ASP A 108 5.26 12.89 -2.40
CA ASP A 108 3.86 12.59 -2.68
C ASP A 108 3.50 13.00 -4.12
N LYS A 109 3.97 14.17 -4.58
CA LYS A 109 3.76 14.64 -5.95
C LYS A 109 4.39 13.71 -7.00
N LYS A 110 5.60 13.20 -6.74
CA LYS A 110 6.25 12.22 -7.63
C LYS A 110 5.47 10.90 -7.68
N LEU A 111 5.00 10.44 -6.51
CA LEU A 111 4.19 9.24 -6.43
C LEU A 111 2.87 9.40 -7.19
N GLU A 112 2.18 10.53 -7.04
CA GLU A 112 0.95 10.83 -7.77
C GLU A 112 1.18 10.83 -9.28
N GLN A 113 2.24 11.49 -9.76
CA GLN A 113 2.62 11.47 -11.17
C GLN A 113 2.88 10.04 -11.67
N TYR A 114 3.53 9.20 -10.86
CA TYR A 114 3.75 7.80 -11.19
C TYR A 114 2.42 7.03 -11.28
N ILE A 115 1.50 7.21 -10.33
CA ILE A 115 0.16 6.58 -10.35
C ILE A 115 -0.60 6.94 -11.63
N ILE A 116 -0.63 8.23 -11.98
CA ILE A 116 -1.27 8.72 -13.20
C ILE A 116 -0.64 8.07 -14.44
N SER A 117 0.69 7.93 -14.50
CA SER A 117 1.39 7.29 -15.62
C SER A 117 1.00 5.82 -15.82
N GLN A 118 0.60 5.12 -14.74
CA GLN A 118 0.14 3.73 -14.79
C GLN A 118 -1.35 3.60 -15.15
N LYS A 119 -2.03 4.72 -15.45
CA LYS A 119 -3.43 4.77 -15.90
C LYS A 119 -4.42 4.14 -14.90
N LEU A 120 -4.08 4.12 -13.61
CA LEU A 120 -4.97 3.68 -12.54
C LEU A 120 -5.46 4.90 -11.76
N PRO A 121 -6.78 5.19 -11.72
CA PRO A 121 -7.31 6.29 -10.91
C PRO A 121 -6.92 6.13 -9.44
N LEU A 122 -6.58 7.24 -8.76
CA LEU A 122 -6.10 7.22 -7.38
C LEU A 122 -7.09 6.54 -6.42
N GLU A 123 -8.38 6.81 -6.56
CA GLU A 123 -9.44 6.18 -5.76
C GLU A 123 -9.41 4.65 -5.91
N LYS A 124 -9.28 4.18 -7.15
CA LYS A 124 -9.22 2.75 -7.46
C LYS A 124 -7.95 2.09 -6.93
N TYR A 125 -6.81 2.77 -7.01
CA TYR A 125 -5.57 2.34 -6.36
C TYR A 125 -5.76 2.18 -4.84
N GLN A 126 -6.36 3.15 -4.17
CA GLN A 126 -6.62 3.12 -2.73
C GLN A 126 -7.56 1.97 -2.34
N GLU A 127 -8.60 1.73 -3.14
CA GLU A 127 -9.51 0.59 -2.93
C GLU A 127 -8.81 -0.76 -3.05
N ILE A 128 -8.06 -0.97 -4.14
CA ILE A 128 -7.32 -2.22 -4.37
C ILE A 128 -6.29 -2.42 -3.27
N LYS A 129 -5.55 -1.37 -2.87
CA LYS A 129 -4.58 -1.41 -1.76
C LYS A 129 -5.24 -1.82 -0.44
N LYS A 130 -6.38 -1.22 -0.11
CA LYS A 130 -7.14 -1.55 1.10
C LYS A 130 -7.59 -3.01 1.10
N LEU A 131 -8.05 -3.53 -0.05
CA LEU A 131 -8.43 -4.94 -0.18
C LEU A 131 -7.22 -5.86 -0.07
N TYR A 132 -6.12 -5.53 -0.76
CA TYR A 132 -4.85 -6.28 -0.73
C TYR A 132 -4.31 -6.47 0.69
N HIS A 133 -4.46 -5.48 1.57
CA HIS A 133 -4.04 -5.59 2.98
C HIS A 133 -5.04 -6.32 3.89
N LYS A 134 -6.30 -6.45 3.49
CA LYS A 134 -7.37 -7.01 4.33
C LYS A 134 -7.75 -8.44 3.98
N ASP A 135 -7.57 -8.84 2.73
CA ASP A 135 -8.00 -10.13 2.21
C ASP A 135 -6.78 -10.91 1.70
N SER A 136 -6.40 -11.96 2.43
CA SER A 136 -5.26 -12.81 2.11
C SER A 136 -5.44 -13.58 0.80
N LYS A 137 -6.67 -13.96 0.42
CA LYS A 137 -6.93 -14.63 -0.86
C LYS A 137 -6.76 -13.66 -2.02
N PHE A 138 -7.24 -12.44 -1.87
CA PHE A 138 -7.02 -11.39 -2.86
C PHE A 138 -5.52 -11.04 -2.97
N GLN A 139 -4.82 -10.97 -1.84
CA GLN A 139 -3.36 -10.78 -1.79
C GLN A 139 -2.62 -11.87 -2.57
N GLU A 140 -2.92 -13.15 -2.32
CA GLU A 140 -2.31 -14.28 -3.02
C GLU A 140 -2.59 -14.22 -4.53
N LYS A 141 -3.84 -13.89 -4.92
CA LYS A 141 -4.21 -13.71 -6.33
C LYS A 141 -3.36 -12.62 -7.00
N VAL A 142 -3.20 -11.47 -6.37
CA VAL A 142 -2.39 -10.36 -6.90
C VAL A 142 -0.91 -10.77 -6.98
N ASN A 143 -0.38 -11.46 -5.97
CA ASN A 143 1.02 -11.92 -5.98
C ASN A 143 1.30 -12.96 -7.07
N LYS A 144 0.33 -13.80 -7.43
CA LYS A 144 0.46 -14.73 -8.58
C LYS A 144 0.56 -14.01 -9.92
N LEU A 145 0.04 -12.78 -10.03
CA LEU A 145 0.12 -11.96 -11.24
C LEU A 145 1.42 -11.15 -11.34
N SER A 146 2.22 -11.10 -10.27
CA SER A 146 3.51 -10.39 -10.23
C SER A 146 4.71 -11.28 -10.60
N LEU A 147 4.49 -12.59 -10.78
CA LEU A 147 5.46 -13.57 -11.29
C LEU A 147 5.39 -13.63 -12.82
#